data_AF-A0AA89C9P6-F1
#
_entry.id   AF-A0AA89C9P6-F1
#
_cell.length_a   1.000
_cell.length_b   1.000
_cell.length_c   1.000
_cell.angle_alpha   90.00
_cell.angle_beta   90.00
_cell.angle_gamma   90.00
#
_symmetry.space_group_name_H-M   'P 1'
#
loop_
_entity.id
_entity.type
_entity.pdbx_description
1 polymer ?
#
loop_
_entity_poly.entity_id
_entity_poly.type
_entity_poly.pdbx_seq_one_letter_code
_entity_poly.pdbx_strand_id
1 'polypeptide(L)'
;MRTFPASKWKEPQNGVDLYDVRRRPWYTQGSSSPKDMFILIDTSGSVHGQSLQLMKVAVKSILDTLGENDFVMIANFSTSKPDIGVQPVGCFGTFVQANYRNKQILSHDVDNLMAQKESSFSAAFEYAFQQFDKFENTSQEGVGARCNRIIMLLTDGGTDTAEDIFNKYNWKRPKSVSTYKSYPV
;
A
#
# COMPACT_ATOMS: atom_id res chain seq x y z
N MET A 1 -5.75 21.09 16.28
CA MET A 1 -4.76 20.85 17.35
C MET A 1 -4.78 22.04 18.28
N ARG A 2 -4.75 21.79 19.58
CA ARG A 2 -4.66 22.85 20.59
C ARG A 2 -3.28 22.76 21.23
N THR A 3 -2.57 23.88 21.30
CA THR A 3 -1.24 23.97 21.90
C THR A 3 -1.26 25.03 23.00
N PHE A 4 -0.47 24.82 24.05
CA PHE A 4 -0.28 25.77 25.13
C PHE A 4 1.22 25.98 25.38
N PRO A 5 1.70 27.22 25.52
CA PRO A 5 0.94 28.48 25.43
C PRO A 5 0.45 28.77 24.00
N ALA A 6 -0.49 29.72 23.88
CA ALA A 6 -0.96 30.16 22.58
C ALA A 6 0.16 30.90 21.84
N SER A 7 0.40 30.54 20.59
CA SER A 7 1.36 31.20 19.70
C SER A 7 0.74 31.39 18.33
N LYS A 8 1.10 32.48 17.63
CA LYS A 8 0.65 32.70 16.25
C LYS A 8 1.14 31.56 15.36
N TRP A 9 0.22 31.00 14.57
CA TRP A 9 0.54 29.97 13.59
C TRP A 9 1.49 30.52 12.52
N LYS A 10 2.52 29.76 12.16
CA LYS A 10 3.47 30.16 11.11
C LYS A 10 2.88 29.82 9.75
N GLU A 11 2.25 30.80 9.13
CA GLU A 11 1.79 30.67 7.75
C GLU A 11 2.96 30.82 6.76
N PRO A 12 3.00 30.03 5.68
CA PRO A 12 3.98 30.20 4.62
C PRO A 12 3.86 31.60 4.00
N GLN A 13 4.99 32.26 3.68
CA GLN A 13 4.96 33.61 3.10
C GLN A 13 4.26 33.67 1.72
N ASN A 14 4.32 32.58 0.94
CA ASN A 14 3.76 32.49 -0.41
C ASN A 14 2.99 31.17 -0.62
N GLY A 15 2.05 30.83 0.26
CA GLY A 15 1.26 29.63 0.06
C GLY A 15 0.20 29.37 1.12
N VAL A 16 -0.74 28.49 0.76
CA VAL A 16 -1.71 27.94 1.70
C VAL A 16 -1.02 26.87 2.54
N ASP A 17 -1.24 26.91 3.86
CA ASP A 17 -0.76 25.86 4.73
C ASP A 17 -1.61 24.59 4.59
N LEU A 18 -0.96 23.48 4.25
CA LEU A 18 -1.56 22.16 4.13
C LEU A 18 -1.37 21.33 5.42
N TYR A 19 -1.17 21.98 6.56
CA TYR A 19 -0.95 21.32 7.83
C TYR A 19 -2.16 20.49 8.27
N ASP A 20 -1.97 19.17 8.33
CA ASP A 20 -2.88 18.24 8.99
C ASP A 20 -2.14 17.53 10.13
N VAL A 21 -2.73 17.57 11.33
CA VAL A 21 -2.22 16.94 12.56
C VAL A 21 -2.14 15.42 12.40
N ARG A 22 -3.11 14.83 11.71
CA ARG A 22 -3.27 13.37 11.58
C ARG A 22 -2.22 12.75 10.67
N ARG A 23 -1.52 13.56 9.88
CA ARG A 23 -0.42 13.14 9.01
C ARG A 23 0.95 13.30 9.69
N ARG A 24 1.00 13.75 10.96
CA ARG A 24 2.27 14.00 11.65
C ARG A 24 2.82 12.72 12.28
N PRO A 25 4.13 12.45 12.16
CA PRO A 25 4.73 11.22 12.71
C PRO A 25 4.41 10.99 14.19
N TRP A 26 4.47 12.04 15.00
CA TRP A 26 4.14 11.95 16.44
C TRP A 26 2.69 11.55 16.71
N TYR A 27 1.76 11.95 15.84
CA TYR A 27 0.35 11.57 15.96
C TYR A 27 0.14 10.14 15.46
N THR A 28 0.70 9.80 14.29
CA THR A 28 0.56 8.47 13.68
C THR A 28 1.17 7.37 14.56
N GLN A 29 2.38 7.59 15.10
CA GLN A 29 3.06 6.63 15.97
C GLN A 29 2.35 6.43 17.32
N GLY A 30 1.70 7.46 17.85
CA GLY A 30 0.93 7.37 19.09
C GLY A 30 -0.48 6.82 18.92
N SER A 31 -1.03 6.85 17.70
CA SER A 31 -2.41 6.44 17.40
C SER A 31 -2.54 5.07 16.75
N SER A 32 -1.45 4.50 16.23
CA SER A 32 -1.47 3.26 15.46
C SER A 32 -0.25 2.39 15.78
N SER A 33 -0.48 1.09 15.93
CA SER A 33 0.60 0.11 16.06
C SER A 33 1.32 -0.08 14.72
N PRO A 34 2.59 -0.55 14.72
CA PRO A 34 3.27 -0.96 13.51
C PRO A 34 2.41 -1.89 12.65
N LYS A 35 2.55 -1.77 11.33
CA LYS A 35 1.79 -2.60 10.36
C LYS A 35 2.64 -3.07 9.19
N ASP A 36 2.30 -4.25 8.71
CA ASP A 36 2.81 -4.87 7.49
C ASP A 36 1.78 -4.62 6.37
N MET A 37 2.07 -3.68 5.48
CA MET A 37 1.14 -3.24 4.43
C MET A 37 1.56 -3.76 3.06
N PHE A 38 0.66 -4.46 2.39
CA PHE A 38 0.81 -4.89 1.01
C PHE A 38 -0.09 -4.00 0.12
N ILE A 39 0.50 -3.26 -0.81
CA ILE A 39 -0.23 -2.39 -1.74
C ILE A 39 -0.28 -3.08 -3.10
N LEU A 40 -1.50 -3.42 -3.54
CA LEU A 40 -1.82 -3.94 -4.85
C LEU A 40 -2.32 -2.81 -5.75
N ILE A 41 -1.63 -2.60 -6.87
CA ILE A 41 -1.98 -1.57 -7.85
C ILE A 41 -2.47 -2.26 -9.11
N ASP A 42 -3.72 -1.99 -9.49
CA ASP A 42 -4.26 -2.40 -10.76
C ASP A 42 -3.57 -1.64 -11.89
N THR A 43 -2.95 -2.38 -12.80
CA THR A 43 -2.32 -1.85 -14.00
C THR A 43 -2.98 -2.39 -15.25
N SER A 44 -4.24 -2.80 -15.18
CA SER A 44 -5.04 -3.15 -16.36
C SER A 44 -5.21 -1.98 -17.33
N GLY A 45 -5.67 -2.27 -18.54
CA GLY A 45 -5.97 -1.29 -19.56
C GLY A 45 -7.12 -0.35 -19.21
N SER A 46 -8.03 -0.72 -18.29
CA SER A 46 -9.15 0.14 -17.86
C SER A 46 -8.65 1.41 -17.17
N VAL A 47 -7.58 1.27 -16.38
CA VAL A 47 -7.02 2.37 -15.59
C VAL A 47 -6.13 3.32 -16.39
N HIS A 48 -6.00 3.14 -17.71
CA HIS A 48 -5.09 3.93 -18.53
C HIS A 48 -5.39 5.45 -18.46
N GLY A 49 -4.34 6.28 -18.44
CA GLY A 49 -4.46 7.74 -18.39
C GLY A 49 -4.62 8.29 -16.97
N GLN A 50 -5.69 9.04 -16.73
CA GLN A 50 -5.89 9.80 -15.49
C GLN A 50 -6.05 8.89 -14.25
N SER A 51 -6.77 7.77 -14.37
CA SER A 51 -7.01 6.85 -13.26
C SER A 51 -5.70 6.29 -12.71
N LEU A 52 -4.79 5.82 -13.58
CA LEU A 52 -3.45 5.37 -13.18
C LEU A 52 -2.64 6.50 -12.53
N GLN A 53 -2.72 7.73 -13.06
CA GLN A 53 -2.02 8.87 -12.46
C GLN A 53 -2.52 9.18 -11.04
N LEU A 54 -3.84 9.13 -10.82
CA LEU A 54 -4.43 9.31 -9.49
C LEU A 54 -4.05 8.17 -8.54
N MET A 55 -4.00 6.92 -9.03
CA MET A 55 -3.49 5.80 -8.24
C MET A 55 -2.03 5.99 -7.82
N LYS A 56 -1.15 6.43 -8.73
CA LYS A 56 0.25 6.72 -8.40
C LYS A 56 0.36 7.77 -7.29
N VAL A 57 -0.42 8.85 -7.38
CA VAL A 57 -0.47 9.89 -6.33
C VAL A 57 -1.02 9.33 -5.02
N ALA A 58 -2.06 8.49 -5.07
CA ALA A 58 -2.63 7.85 -3.88
C ALA A 58 -1.62 6.96 -3.17
N VAL A 59 -0.91 6.10 -3.92
CA VAL A 59 0.16 5.23 -3.37
C VAL A 59 1.24 6.05 -2.68
N LYS A 60 1.71 7.13 -3.31
CA LYS A 60 2.69 8.04 -2.71
C LYS A 60 2.16 8.66 -1.42
N SER A 61 0.91 9.13 -1.42
CA SER A 61 0.29 9.66 -0.21
C SER A 61 0.16 8.61 0.89
N ILE A 62 -0.07 7.33 0.56
CA ILE A 62 -0.10 6.23 1.52
C ILE A 62 1.30 5.99 2.09
N LEU A 63 2.33 5.94 1.23
CA LEU A 63 3.73 5.80 1.67
C LEU A 63 4.15 6.92 2.63
N ASP A 64 3.69 8.15 2.41
CA ASP A 64 3.96 9.27 3.31
C ASP A 64 3.35 9.10 4.70
N THR A 65 2.26 8.34 4.83
CA THR A 65 1.66 8.04 6.14
C THR A 65 2.39 6.93 6.91
N LEU A 66 3.23 6.14 6.25
CA LEU A 66 3.97 5.06 6.89
C LEU A 66 5.17 5.59 7.68
N GLY A 67 5.26 5.14 8.92
CA GLY A 67 6.38 5.42 9.83
C GLY A 67 7.52 4.42 9.67
N GLU A 68 8.64 4.69 10.34
CA GLU A 68 9.85 3.86 10.23
C GLU A 68 9.67 2.45 10.81
N ASN A 69 8.70 2.24 11.71
CA ASN A 69 8.41 0.91 12.27
C ASN A 69 7.48 0.07 11.37
N ASP A 70 6.96 0.65 10.29
CA ASP A 70 6.08 -0.05 9.36
C ASP A 70 6.87 -0.78 8.27
N PHE A 71 6.31 -1.86 7.74
CA PHE A 71 6.85 -2.57 6.59
C PHE A 71 5.87 -2.48 5.42
N VAL A 72 6.41 -2.34 4.22
CA VAL A 72 5.62 -2.17 3.01
C VAL A 72 6.16 -3.04 1.88
N MET A 73 5.24 -3.61 1.11
CA MET A 73 5.50 -4.23 -0.18
C MET A 73 4.49 -3.69 -1.18
N ILE A 74 4.94 -3.39 -2.39
CA ILE A 74 4.07 -2.92 -3.46
C ILE A 74 4.18 -3.91 -4.61
N ALA A 75 3.05 -4.35 -5.15
CA ALA A 75 3.00 -5.11 -6.39
C ALA A 75 1.98 -4.49 -7.34
N ASN A 76 2.28 -4.54 -8.63
CA ASN A 76 1.31 -4.30 -9.67
C ASN A 76 0.76 -5.63 -10.16
N PHE A 77 -0.43 -5.60 -10.75
CA PHE A 77 -0.96 -6.75 -11.45
C PHE A 77 -1.55 -6.34 -12.79
N SER A 78 -1.20 -7.11 -13.81
CA SER A 78 -1.77 -7.08 -15.16
C SER A 78 -1.44 -8.41 -15.84
N THR A 79 -2.39 -8.94 -16.59
CA THR A 79 -2.27 -10.20 -17.33
C THR A 79 -1.44 -9.98 -18.59
N SER A 80 -0.14 -9.73 -18.43
CA SER A 80 0.78 -9.59 -19.57
C SER A 80 1.17 -10.95 -20.16
N LYS A 81 1.29 -11.99 -19.30
CA LYS A 81 1.58 -13.40 -19.63
C LYS A 81 0.70 -14.36 -18.80
N PRO A 82 0.40 -15.57 -19.30
CA PRO A 82 -0.44 -16.55 -18.59
C PRO A 82 0.15 -17.08 -17.27
N ASP A 83 1.48 -17.01 -17.07
CA ASP A 83 2.14 -17.62 -15.90
C ASP A 83 2.48 -16.65 -14.75
N ILE A 84 2.51 -15.33 -14.98
CA ILE A 84 2.86 -14.34 -13.94
C ILE A 84 2.05 -13.06 -14.19
N GLY A 85 0.87 -12.96 -13.57
CA GLY A 85 -0.01 -11.79 -13.64
C GLY A 85 0.28 -10.70 -12.59
N VAL A 86 1.17 -10.99 -11.62
CA VAL A 86 1.47 -10.10 -10.49
C VAL A 86 2.99 -9.92 -10.40
N GLN A 87 3.45 -8.67 -10.37
CA GLN A 87 4.88 -8.35 -10.30
C GLN A 87 5.17 -7.37 -9.16
N PRO A 88 6.21 -7.61 -8.35
CA PRO A 88 6.64 -6.63 -7.35
C PRO A 88 7.09 -5.35 -8.04
N VAL A 89 6.75 -4.22 -7.45
CA VAL A 89 7.18 -2.89 -7.92
C VAL A 89 8.56 -2.60 -7.35
N GLY A 90 9.49 -2.27 -8.25
CA GLY A 90 10.87 -1.99 -7.91
C GLY A 90 11.73 -3.23 -7.73
N CYS A 91 12.88 -3.06 -7.08
CA CYS A 91 13.86 -4.13 -6.88
C CYS A 91 13.60 -5.00 -5.64
N PHE A 92 12.56 -4.69 -4.86
CA PHE A 92 12.27 -5.38 -3.61
C PHE A 92 11.47 -6.67 -3.84
N GLY A 93 12.05 -7.82 -3.48
CA GLY A 93 11.40 -9.13 -3.61
C GLY A 93 10.60 -9.59 -2.39
N THR A 94 10.45 -8.72 -1.37
CA THR A 94 9.73 -8.97 -0.12
C THR A 94 9.39 -7.65 0.57
N PHE A 95 8.75 -7.69 1.74
CA PHE A 95 8.45 -6.52 2.55
C PHE A 95 9.72 -5.82 3.02
N VAL A 96 9.73 -4.49 2.90
CA VAL A 96 10.83 -3.65 3.35
C VAL A 96 10.34 -2.62 4.34
N GLN A 97 11.23 -2.25 5.27
CA GLN A 97 10.94 -1.20 6.23
C GLN A 97 10.67 0.13 5.51
N ALA A 98 9.64 0.86 5.93
CA ALA A 98 9.22 2.13 5.33
C ALA A 98 10.10 3.32 5.76
N ASN A 99 11.43 3.16 5.69
CA ASN A 99 12.38 4.24 5.92
C ASN A 99 12.36 5.25 4.75
N TYR A 100 12.93 6.44 4.98
CA TYR A 100 12.94 7.51 3.98
C TYR A 100 13.48 7.04 2.61
N ARG A 101 14.59 6.31 2.59
CA ARG A 101 15.25 5.86 1.36
C ARG A 101 14.39 4.87 0.56
N ASN A 102 13.84 3.85 1.23
CA ASN A 102 12.99 2.83 0.61
C ASN A 102 11.70 3.46 0.07
N LYS A 103 11.11 4.41 0.81
CA LYS A 103 9.94 5.16 0.33
C LYS A 103 10.23 5.95 -0.93
N GLN A 104 11.39 6.59 -1.04
CA GLN A 104 11.79 7.31 -2.26
C GLN A 104 11.96 6.37 -3.46
N ILE A 105 12.61 5.21 -3.26
CA ILE A 105 12.78 4.20 -4.32
C ILE A 105 11.42 3.67 -4.78
N LEU A 106 10.57 3.25 -3.85
CA LEU A 106 9.22 2.77 -4.15
C LEU A 106 8.39 3.84 -4.86
N SER A 107 8.48 5.11 -4.43
CA SER A 107 7.76 6.22 -5.06
C SER A 107 8.20 6.46 -6.51
N HIS A 108 9.50 6.36 -6.77
CA HIS A 108 10.06 6.46 -8.12
C HIS A 108 9.62 5.27 -9.01
N ASP A 109 9.64 4.06 -8.48
CA ASP A 109 9.26 2.86 -9.25
C ASP A 109 7.76 2.82 -9.54
N VAL A 110 6.94 3.36 -8.65
CA VAL A 110 5.50 3.58 -8.87
C VAL A 110 5.24 4.56 -10.03
N ASP A 111 6.09 5.58 -10.23
CA ASP A 111 5.94 6.51 -11.36
C ASP A 111 6.14 5.83 -12.71
N ASN A 112 6.98 4.79 -12.76
CA ASN A 112 7.30 4.05 -13.98
C ASN A 112 6.23 3.01 -14.37
N LEU A 113 5.18 2.84 -13.56
CA LEU A 113 4.09 1.92 -13.87
C LEU A 113 3.33 2.36 -15.13
N MET A 114 3.00 1.37 -15.96
CA MET A 114 2.23 1.56 -17.20
C MET A 114 1.05 0.59 -17.22
N ALA A 115 -0.09 1.08 -17.69
CA ALA A 115 -1.29 0.27 -17.87
C ALA A 115 -1.12 -0.72 -19.05
N GLN A 116 -1.51 -1.97 -18.85
CA GLN A 116 -1.38 -3.09 -19.78
C GLN A 116 -2.59 -4.04 -19.67
N LYS A 117 -3.04 -4.61 -20.80
CA LYS A 117 -3.99 -5.75 -20.91
C LYS A 117 -5.10 -5.82 -19.84
N GLU A 118 -5.46 -6.99 -19.35
CA GLU A 118 -6.53 -7.22 -18.36
C GLU A 118 -5.94 -7.44 -16.97
N SER A 119 -6.78 -7.55 -15.95
CA SER A 119 -6.38 -7.84 -14.57
C SER A 119 -7.13 -9.04 -13.98
N SER A 120 -6.53 -9.70 -12.99
CA SER A 120 -7.17 -10.76 -12.19
C SER A 120 -6.96 -10.45 -10.71
N PHE A 121 -8.07 -10.20 -9.99
CA PHE A 121 -8.00 -9.92 -8.55
C PHE A 121 -7.69 -11.18 -7.76
N SER A 122 -8.24 -12.32 -8.18
CA SER A 122 -7.95 -13.61 -7.55
C SER A 122 -6.46 -13.91 -7.50
N ALA A 123 -5.75 -13.76 -8.63
CA ALA A 123 -4.29 -13.94 -8.68
C ALA A 123 -3.54 -12.92 -7.81
N ALA A 124 -3.97 -11.65 -7.83
CA ALA A 124 -3.37 -10.57 -7.04
C ALA A 124 -3.48 -10.83 -5.53
N PHE A 125 -4.66 -11.20 -5.04
CA PHE A 125 -4.87 -11.51 -3.62
C PHE A 125 -4.16 -12.80 -3.21
N GLU A 126 -4.18 -13.85 -4.03
CA GLU A 126 -3.44 -15.08 -3.73
C GLU A 126 -1.94 -14.81 -3.60
N TYR A 127 -1.37 -14.02 -4.52
CA TYR A 127 0.04 -13.60 -4.42
C TYR A 127 0.31 -12.82 -3.13
N ALA A 128 -0.56 -11.87 -2.76
CA ALA A 128 -0.39 -11.09 -1.54
C ALA A 128 -0.39 -11.97 -0.27
N PHE A 129 -1.34 -12.92 -0.16
CA PHE A 129 -1.36 -13.87 0.96
C PHE A 129 -0.09 -14.72 1.02
N GLN A 130 0.38 -15.23 -0.13
CA GLN A 130 1.63 -15.98 -0.20
C GLN A 130 2.86 -15.15 0.22
N GLN A 131 2.90 -13.85 -0.11
CA GLN A 131 3.99 -12.98 0.33
C GLN A 131 3.95 -12.73 1.83
N PHE A 132 2.78 -12.59 2.45
CA PHE A 132 2.69 -12.51 3.91
C PHE A 132 3.17 -13.78 4.59
N ASP A 133 2.76 -14.96 4.11
CA ASP A 133 3.20 -16.24 4.65
C ASP A 133 4.71 -16.44 4.47
N LYS A 134 5.25 -16.07 3.30
CA LYS A 134 6.69 -16.09 3.04
C LYS A 134 7.44 -15.14 3.97
N PHE A 135 6.94 -13.93 4.15
CA PHE A 135 7.56 -12.94 5.03
C PHE A 135 7.57 -13.41 6.49
N GLU A 136 6.49 -14.00 6.97
CA GLU A 136 6.42 -14.56 8.33
C GLU A 136 7.39 -15.73 8.54
N ASN A 137 7.51 -16.63 7.56
CA ASN A 137 8.35 -17.82 7.68
C ASN A 137 9.85 -17.56 7.47
N THR A 138 10.22 -16.53 6.70
CA THR A 138 11.62 -16.26 6.33
C THR A 138 12.27 -15.17 7.17
N SER A 139 11.47 -14.30 7.80
CA SER A 139 12.00 -13.16 8.55
C SER A 139 12.50 -13.57 9.92
N GLN A 140 13.61 -12.96 10.35
CA GLN A 140 14.15 -13.12 11.70
C GLN A 140 13.16 -12.61 12.77
N GLU A 141 13.33 -13.08 14.01
CA GLU A 141 12.59 -12.52 15.14
C GLU A 141 12.81 -11.01 15.28
N GLY A 142 11.72 -10.25 15.38
CA GLY A 142 11.75 -8.78 15.45
C GLY A 142 11.68 -8.06 14.09
N VAL A 143 11.63 -8.79 12.97
CA VAL A 143 11.38 -8.22 11.64
C VAL A 143 9.90 -8.37 11.28
N GLY A 144 9.28 -7.28 10.81
CA GLY A 144 7.84 -7.17 10.57
C GLY A 144 7.07 -6.68 11.81
N ALA A 145 5.89 -6.12 11.57
CA ALA A 145 5.00 -5.64 12.62
C ALA A 145 4.29 -6.77 13.36
N ARG A 146 4.02 -7.91 12.68
CA ARG A 146 3.40 -9.15 13.21
C ARG A 146 1.99 -9.00 13.81
N CYS A 147 1.54 -7.78 14.12
CA CYS A 147 0.22 -7.47 14.67
C CYS A 147 -0.79 -7.17 13.57
N ASN A 148 -0.54 -6.10 12.81
CA ASN A 148 -1.48 -5.61 11.81
C ASN A 148 -0.96 -5.95 10.41
N ARG A 149 -1.65 -6.82 9.67
CA ARG A 149 -1.37 -7.04 8.25
C ARG A 149 -2.51 -6.46 7.44
N ILE A 150 -2.16 -5.75 6.38
CA ILE A 150 -3.14 -4.99 5.59
C ILE A 150 -2.85 -5.23 4.12
N ILE A 151 -3.87 -5.62 3.35
CA ILE A 151 -3.83 -5.57 1.89
C ILE A 151 -4.64 -4.36 1.45
N MET A 152 -4.04 -3.49 0.63
CA MET A 152 -4.73 -2.36 0.03
C MET A 152 -4.74 -2.53 -1.48
N LEU A 153 -5.94 -2.62 -2.06
CA LEU A 153 -6.18 -2.71 -3.49
C LEU A 153 -6.59 -1.35 -4.04
N LEU A 154 -5.85 -0.86 -5.02
CA LEU A 154 -6.17 0.32 -5.82
C LEU A 154 -6.57 -0.13 -7.22
N THR A 155 -7.80 0.19 -7.63
CA THR A 155 -8.38 -0.18 -8.93
C THR A 155 -9.49 0.82 -9.29
N ASP A 156 -9.82 0.94 -10.57
CA ASP A 156 -10.96 1.74 -11.04
C ASP A 156 -12.29 0.96 -11.06
N GLY A 157 -12.24 -0.36 -10.89
CA GLY A 157 -13.41 -1.21 -11.03
C GLY A 157 -13.02 -2.65 -11.32
N GLY A 158 -13.98 -3.56 -11.23
CA GLY A 158 -13.76 -4.95 -11.63
C GLY A 158 -14.94 -5.83 -11.28
N THR A 159 -15.17 -6.83 -12.11
CA THR A 159 -16.26 -7.82 -11.95
C THR A 159 -15.84 -9.03 -11.14
N ASP A 160 -14.53 -9.29 -11.01
CA ASP A 160 -13.99 -10.34 -10.14
C ASP A 160 -14.15 -9.93 -8.66
N THR A 161 -14.68 -10.82 -7.83
CA THR A 161 -14.82 -10.60 -6.38
C THR A 161 -13.75 -11.33 -5.56
N ALA A 162 -12.98 -12.24 -6.18
CA ALA A 162 -11.97 -13.08 -5.52
C ALA A 162 -12.46 -13.81 -4.26
N GLU A 163 -13.76 -14.10 -4.16
CA GLU A 163 -14.39 -14.71 -2.97
C GLU A 163 -13.73 -16.04 -2.57
N ASP A 164 -13.38 -16.88 -3.54
CA ASP A 164 -12.73 -18.16 -3.30
C ASP A 164 -11.38 -18.01 -2.58
N ILE A 165 -10.63 -16.95 -2.90
CA ILE A 165 -9.34 -16.66 -2.27
C ILE A 165 -9.55 -16.21 -0.83
N PHE A 166 -10.51 -15.33 -0.57
CA PHE A 166 -10.84 -14.94 0.80
C PHE A 166 -11.39 -16.12 1.62
N ASN A 167 -12.16 -17.00 1.00
CA ASN A 167 -12.67 -18.21 1.64
C ASN A 167 -11.53 -19.18 2.01
N LYS A 168 -10.53 -19.32 1.13
CA LYS A 168 -9.35 -20.16 1.35
C LYS A 168 -8.42 -19.60 2.43
N TYR A 169 -8.07 -18.31 2.37
CA TYR A 169 -7.03 -17.72 3.21
C TYR A 169 -7.56 -17.00 4.46
N ASN A 170 -8.77 -16.43 4.45
CA ASN A 170 -9.27 -15.54 5.52
C ASN A 170 -10.51 -16.06 6.28
N TRP A 171 -11.27 -17.05 5.76
CA TRP A 171 -12.54 -17.51 6.34
C TRP A 171 -12.45 -18.01 7.80
N LYS A 172 -11.38 -18.74 8.15
CA LYS A 172 -11.22 -19.36 9.48
C LYS A 172 -10.32 -18.57 10.44
N ARG A 173 -9.71 -17.47 9.99
CA ARG A 173 -8.82 -16.62 10.79
C ARG A 173 -9.17 -15.14 10.58
N PRO A 174 -10.32 -14.66 11.10
CA PRO A 174 -10.82 -13.29 10.88
C PRO A 174 -9.98 -12.16 11.51
N LYS A 175 -8.71 -12.42 11.88
CA LYS A 175 -7.85 -11.46 12.59
C LYS A 175 -6.59 -11.02 11.84
N SER A 176 -6.16 -11.64 10.74
CA SER A 176 -4.78 -11.37 10.29
C SER A 176 -4.65 -10.31 9.21
N VAL A 177 -5.57 -10.22 8.25
CA VAL A 177 -5.42 -9.33 7.08
C VAL A 177 -6.67 -8.51 6.81
N SER A 178 -6.57 -7.18 6.97
CA SER A 178 -7.62 -6.24 6.57
C SER A 178 -7.46 -5.86 5.09
N THR A 179 -8.54 -5.94 4.32
CA THR A 179 -8.53 -5.59 2.90
C THR A 179 -9.31 -4.31 2.65
N TYR A 180 -8.70 -3.35 1.94
CA TYR A 180 -9.33 -2.10 1.54
C TYR A 180 -9.31 -1.96 0.03
N LYS A 181 -10.47 -1.67 -0.57
CA LYS A 181 -10.59 -1.32 -1.99
C LYS A 181 -10.80 0.18 -2.11
N SER A 182 -9.93 0.86 -2.84
CA SER A 182 -9.99 2.31 -3.02
C SER A 182 -10.08 2.67 -4.49
N TYR A 183 -11.05 3.53 -4.82
CA TYR A 183 -11.23 4.12 -6.15
C TYR A 183 -10.71 5.56 -6.08
N PRO A 184 -9.59 5.89 -6.74
CA PRO A 184 -9.17 7.28 -6.84
C PRO A 184 -10.19 8.04 -7.68
N VAL A 185 -10.85 9.03 -7.08
CA VAL A 185 -11.78 9.95 -7.74
C VAL A 185 -11.09 11.29 -7.96
#